data_AF-A0A7S3PQB2-F1
#
_entry.id   AF-A0A7S3PQB2-F1
#
_cell.length_a   1.000
_cell.length_b   1.000
_cell.length_c   1.000
_cell.angle_alpha   90.00
_cell.angle_beta   90.00
_cell.angle_gamma   90.00
#
_symmetry.space_group_name_H-M   'P 1'
#
loop_
_entity.id
_entity.type
_entity.pdbx_description
1 polymer ?
#
loop_
_entity_poly.entity_id
_entity_poly.type
_entity_poly.pdbx_seq_one_letter_code
_entity_poly.pdbx_strand_id
1 'polypeptide(L)'
;MADDQKDLDTVNDVVEEAVMDAETAKMAQEKSKAAMAELEKTEKLEKLAEIKRNVELANVEIKNDDVELLMNEMLVSKEKAELLLRQQNGDVEKALYELIG
;
A
#
# COMPACT_ATOMS: atom_id res chain seq x y z
N MET A 1 -32.47 -14.41 -17.41
CA MET A 1 -33.18 -14.54 -16.12
C MET A 1 -33.15 -15.96 -15.58
N ALA A 2 -33.43 -17.02 -16.36
CA ALA A 2 -33.31 -18.40 -15.87
C ALA A 2 -31.85 -18.92 -15.88
N ASP A 3 -31.03 -18.53 -16.86
CA ASP A 3 -29.62 -18.93 -16.94
C ASP A 3 -28.75 -18.23 -15.88
N ASP A 4 -28.99 -16.95 -15.61
CA ASP A 4 -28.23 -16.18 -14.61
C ASP A 4 -28.37 -16.76 -13.20
N GLN A 5 -29.55 -17.30 -12.88
CA GLN A 5 -29.83 -17.94 -11.59
C GLN A 5 -29.02 -19.23 -11.43
N LYS A 6 -28.90 -20.00 -12.52
CA LYS A 6 -28.18 -21.28 -12.55
C LYS A 6 -26.67 -21.09 -12.46
N ASP A 7 -26.13 -20.06 -13.10
CA ASP A 7 -24.71 -19.72 -12.99
C ASP A 7 -24.34 -19.31 -11.56
N LEU A 8 -25.23 -18.58 -10.87
CA LEU A 8 -25.06 -18.21 -9.46
C LEU A 8 -25.10 -19.41 -8.51
N ASP A 9 -25.98 -20.39 -8.78
CA ASP A 9 -26.07 -21.61 -7.97
C ASP A 9 -24.78 -22.46 -8.06
N THR A 10 -24.10 -22.48 -9.22
CA THR A 10 -22.85 -23.26 -9.39
C THR A 10 -21.63 -22.70 -8.65
N VAL A 11 -21.64 -21.42 -8.25
CA VAL A 11 -20.54 -20.82 -7.49
C VAL A 11 -20.49 -21.34 -6.05
N ASN A 12 -21.62 -21.82 -5.52
CA ASN A 12 -21.76 -22.25 -4.13
C ASN A 12 -21.79 -23.78 -3.96
N ASP A 13 -21.58 -24.53 -5.04
CA ASP A 13 -21.51 -25.98 -5.01
C ASP A 13 -20.27 -26.44 -4.23
N VAL A 14 -20.47 -27.36 -3.28
CA VAL A 14 -19.39 -27.96 -2.52
C VAL A 14 -18.66 -28.95 -3.42
N VAL A 15 -17.46 -28.55 -3.87
CA VAL A 15 -16.56 -29.40 -4.66
C VAL A 15 -15.43 -29.94 -3.79
N GLU A 16 -15.05 -31.19 -4.05
CA GLU A 16 -13.94 -31.84 -3.35
C GLU A 16 -12.60 -31.29 -3.87
N GLU A 17 -11.69 -30.96 -2.96
CA GLU A 17 -10.41 -30.35 -3.29
C GLU A 17 -9.55 -31.35 -4.09
N ALA A 18 -8.99 -30.91 -5.21
CA ALA A 18 -8.19 -31.76 -6.08
C ALA A 18 -6.92 -32.25 -5.34
N VAL A 19 -6.89 -33.53 -4.98
CA VAL A 19 -5.74 -34.15 -4.32
C VAL A 19 -4.68 -34.51 -5.36
N MET A 20 -3.51 -33.88 -5.24
CA MET A 20 -2.33 -34.22 -6.06
C MET A 20 -1.60 -35.42 -5.48
N ASP A 21 -0.95 -36.22 -6.33
CA ASP A 21 -0.11 -37.33 -5.89
C ASP A 21 1.02 -36.85 -4.96
N ALA A 22 1.41 -37.70 -4.00
CA ALA A 22 2.30 -37.32 -2.89
C ALA A 22 3.68 -36.79 -3.33
N GLU A 23 4.19 -37.23 -4.48
CA GLU A 23 5.48 -36.79 -5.02
C GLU A 23 5.38 -35.39 -5.66
N THR A 24 4.31 -35.15 -6.42
CA THR A 24 3.98 -33.84 -7.01
C THR A 24 3.62 -32.81 -5.94
N ALA A 25 2.91 -33.23 -4.88
CA ALA A 25 2.58 -32.40 -3.74
C ALA A 25 3.84 -31.94 -2.98
N LYS A 26 4.82 -32.82 -2.75
CA LYS A 26 6.10 -32.43 -2.13
C LYS A 26 6.88 -31.43 -2.97
N MET A 27 7.00 -31.65 -4.28
CA MET A 27 7.71 -30.73 -5.17
C MET A 27 7.01 -29.36 -5.25
N ALA A 28 5.67 -29.35 -5.31
CA ALA A 28 4.89 -28.13 -5.29
C ALA A 28 5.05 -27.37 -3.95
N GLN A 29 5.08 -28.10 -2.83
CA GLN A 29 5.27 -27.53 -1.50
C GLN A 29 6.67 -26.91 -1.33
N GLU A 30 7.73 -27.56 -1.83
CA GLU A 30 9.09 -27.00 -1.79
C GLU A 30 9.22 -25.73 -2.63
N LYS A 31 8.68 -25.72 -3.85
CA LYS A 31 8.65 -24.53 -4.72
C LYS A 31 7.80 -23.41 -4.11
N SER A 32 6.65 -23.74 -3.53
CA SER A 32 5.78 -22.80 -2.85
C SER A 32 6.48 -22.17 -1.63
N LYS A 33 7.16 -22.99 -0.82
CA LYS A 33 7.92 -22.50 0.34
C LYS A 33 9.07 -21.57 -0.06
N ALA A 34 9.77 -21.88 -1.15
CA ALA A 34 10.82 -21.02 -1.68
C ALA A 34 10.26 -19.68 -2.18
N ALA A 35 9.16 -19.72 -2.94
CA ALA A 35 8.49 -18.50 -3.41
C ALA A 35 7.94 -17.64 -2.26
N MET A 36 7.33 -18.26 -1.24
CA MET A 36 6.85 -17.56 -0.05
C MET A 36 7.99 -16.91 0.74
N ALA A 37 9.14 -17.58 0.87
CA ALA A 37 10.30 -17.01 1.53
C ALA A 37 10.86 -15.78 0.80
N GLU A 38 10.79 -15.78 -0.54
CA GLU A 38 11.18 -14.63 -1.37
C GLU A 38 10.19 -13.46 -1.22
N LEU A 39 8.88 -13.74 -1.26
CA LEU A 39 7.84 -12.75 -1.00
C LEU A 39 7.94 -12.14 0.41
N GLU A 40 8.18 -12.96 1.43
CA GLU A 40 8.40 -12.45 2.79
C GLU A 40 9.62 -11.53 2.87
N LYS A 41 10.69 -11.84 2.12
CA LYS A 41 11.89 -11.02 2.09
C LYS A 41 11.62 -9.69 1.39
N THR A 42 10.90 -9.68 0.27
CA THR A 42 10.53 -8.44 -0.42
C THR A 42 9.60 -7.59 0.43
N GLU A 43 8.57 -8.18 1.04
CA GLU A 43 7.66 -7.45 1.94
C GLU A 43 8.40 -6.84 3.13
N LYS A 44 9.34 -7.58 3.74
CA LYS A 44 10.13 -7.06 4.86
C LYS A 44 10.99 -5.88 4.42
N LEU A 45 11.59 -5.94 3.23
CA LEU A 45 12.40 -4.84 2.70
C LEU A 45 11.55 -3.60 2.39
N GLU A 46 10.37 -3.78 1.80
CA GLU A 46 9.43 -2.69 1.52
C GLU A 46 8.93 -2.04 2.82
N LYS A 47 8.49 -2.84 3.79
CA LYS A 47 8.08 -2.35 5.12
C LYS A 47 9.21 -1.57 5.80
N LEU A 48 10.45 -2.05 5.75
CA LEU A 48 11.59 -1.34 6.32
C LEU A 48 11.90 -0.03 5.59
N ALA A 49 11.73 0.02 4.26
CA ALA A 49 11.90 1.24 3.49
C ALA A 49 10.81 2.28 3.79
N GLU A 50 9.56 1.85 3.91
CA GLU A 50 8.43 2.70 4.32
C GLU A 50 8.64 3.26 5.73
N ILE A 51 9.05 2.41 6.68
CA ILE A 51 9.33 2.85 8.05
C ILE A 51 10.44 3.91 8.05
N LYS A 52 11.55 3.69 7.32
CA LYS A 52 12.63 4.69 7.22
C LYS A 52 12.14 6.00 6.65
N ARG A 53 11.40 5.95 5.54
CA ARG A 53 10.81 7.14 4.91
C ARG A 53 9.89 7.89 5.88
N ASN A 54 9.04 7.16 6.61
CA ASN A 54 8.12 7.77 7.57
C ASN A 54 8.86 8.38 8.77
N VAL A 55 9.93 7.76 9.25
CA VAL A 55 10.78 8.29 10.33
C VAL A 55 11.50 9.57 9.88
N GLU A 56 12.04 9.58 8.66
CA GLU A 56 12.69 10.77 8.09
C GLU A 56 11.69 11.93 7.96
N LEU A 57 10.49 11.66 7.45
CA LEU A 57 9.42 12.67 7.34
C LEU A 57 8.91 13.16 8.71
N ALA A 58 8.88 12.30 9.73
CA ALA A 58 8.41 12.67 11.07
C ALA A 58 9.38 13.60 11.81
N ASN A 59 10.67 13.56 11.48
CA ASN A 59 11.69 14.41 12.10
C ASN A 59 11.74 15.82 11.49
N VAL A 60 11.01 16.09 10.41
CA VAL A 60 10.96 17.41 9.80
C VAL A 60 10.07 18.33 10.64
N GLU A 61 10.69 19.35 11.24
CA GLU A 61 9.96 20.44 11.89
C GLU A 61 9.24 21.28 10.83
N ILE A 62 7.93 21.44 10.99
CA ILE A 62 7.07 22.26 10.13
C ILE A 62 6.42 23.36 10.97
N LYS A 63 6.24 24.55 10.40
CA LYS A 63 5.55 25.65 11.09
C LYS A 63 4.04 25.52 10.89
N ASN A 64 3.28 25.78 11.96
CA ASN A 64 1.81 25.75 11.87
C ASN A 64 1.28 26.82 10.91
N ASP A 65 1.90 28.01 10.85
CA ASP A 65 1.51 29.09 9.95
C ASP A 65 1.55 28.64 8.48
N ASP A 66 2.55 27.84 8.11
CA ASP A 66 2.71 27.31 6.76
C ASP A 66 1.64 26.26 6.43
N VAL A 67 1.28 25.42 7.42
CA VAL A 67 0.17 24.45 7.30
C VAL A 67 -1.15 25.18 7.11
N GLU A 68 -1.42 26.23 7.89
CA GLU A 68 -2.64 27.04 7.78
C GLU A 68 -2.73 27.75 6.43
N LEU A 69 -1.61 28.29 5.92
CA LEU A 69 -1.56 28.89 4.60
C LEU A 69 -1.97 27.88 3.52
N LEU A 70 -1.38 26.67 3.52
CA LEU A 70 -1.71 25.62 2.57
C LEU A 70 -3.17 25.18 2.68
N MET A 71 -3.68 25.01 3.90
CA MET A 71 -5.08 24.64 4.12
C MET A 71 -6.07 25.69 3.61
N ASN A 72 -5.77 26.97 3.84
CA ASN A 72 -6.69 28.06 3.50
C ASN A 72 -6.61 28.45 2.02
N GLU A 73 -5.41 28.57 1.47
CA GLU A 73 -5.21 29.06 0.09
C GLU A 73 -5.42 27.95 -0.94
N MET A 74 -4.92 26.73 -0.66
CA MET A 74 -4.99 25.60 -1.60
C MET A 74 -6.17 24.66 -1.29
N LEU A 75 -6.94 24.94 -0.23
CA LEU A 75 -8.11 24.16 0.18
C LEU A 75 -7.82 22.66 0.33
N VAL A 76 -6.63 22.32 0.81
CA VAL A 76 -6.22 20.92 1.08
C VAL A 76 -6.50 20.55 2.54
N SER A 77 -6.66 19.25 2.80
CA SER A 77 -6.77 18.76 4.17
C SER A 77 -5.47 19.02 4.96
N LYS A 78 -5.60 19.17 6.28
CA LYS A 78 -4.46 19.33 7.18
C LYS A 78 -3.40 18.24 6.99
N GLU A 79 -3.85 16.98 6.91
CA GLU A 79 -2.96 15.83 6.70
C GLU A 79 -2.16 15.96 5.40
N LYS A 80 -2.79 16.43 4.32
CA LYS A 80 -2.13 16.62 3.03
C LYS A 80 -1.13 17.79 3.08
N ALA A 81 -1.49 18.89 3.74
CA ALA A 81 -0.59 20.04 3.93
C ALA A 81 0.66 19.66 4.74
N GLU A 82 0.47 18.98 5.88
CA GLU A 82 1.58 18.51 6.71
C GLU A 82 2.48 17.51 5.98
N LEU A 83 1.88 16.59 5.21
CA LEU A 83 2.63 15.62 4.41
C LEU A 83 3.50 16.31 3.35
N LEU A 84 2.93 17.25 2.59
CA LEU A 84 3.65 17.99 1.55
C LEU A 84 4.81 18.81 2.14
N LEU A 85 4.56 19.51 3.25
CA LEU A 85 5.61 20.25 3.94
C LEU A 85 6.71 19.33 4.43
N ARG A 86 6.39 18.18 5.02
CA ARG A 86 7.41 17.21 5.46
C ARG A 86 8.21 16.63 4.29
N GLN A 87 7.56 16.34 3.16
CA GLN A 87 8.21 15.87 1.94
C GLN A 87 9.19 16.90 1.37
N GLN A 88 8.85 18.19 1.49
CA GLN A 88 9.67 19.31 1.01
C GLN A 88 10.56 19.91 2.09
N ASN A 89 10.80 19.23 3.21
CA ASN A 89 11.64 19.69 4.32
C ASN A 89 11.22 21.06 4.91
N GLY A 90 9.92 21.32 4.96
CA GLY A 90 9.34 22.58 5.45
C GLY A 90 9.41 23.74 4.46
N ASP A 91 9.78 23.49 3.20
CA ASP A 91 9.83 24.50 2.15
C ASP A 91 8.43 24.76 1.56
N VAL A 92 7.81 25.87 1.97
CA VAL A 92 6.46 26.26 1.57
C VAL A 92 6.35 26.56 0.08
N GLU A 93 7.35 27.23 -0.49
CA GLU A 93 7.33 27.58 -1.92
C GLU A 93 7.35 26.30 -2.76
N LYS A 94 8.24 25.35 -2.43
CA LYS A 94 8.25 24.04 -3.10
C LYS A 94 6.96 23.26 -2.91
N ALA A 95 6.40 23.27 -1.71
CA ALA A 95 5.13 22.60 -1.43
C ALA A 95 3.96 23.21 -2.25
N LEU A 96 3.96 24.54 -2.45
CA LEU A 96 2.98 25.23 -3.29
C LEU A 96 3.19 24.91 -4.78
N TYR A 97 4.43 24.89 -5.27
CA TYR A 97 4.73 24.50 -6.64
C TYR A 97 4.29 23.07 -6.93
N GLU A 98 4.50 22.12 -6.00
CA GLU A 98 4.06 20.73 -6.13
C GLU A 98 2.54 20.58 -6.18
N LEU A 99 1.78 21.50 -5.59
CA LEU A 99 0.31 21.48 -5.64
C LEU A 99 -0.28 22.04 -6.93
N ILE A 100 0.48 22.89 -7.63
CA ILE A 100 0.04 23.59 -8.84
C ILE A 100 0.60 22.93 -10.11
N GLY A 101 1.79 22.32 -10.01
CA GLY A 101 2.47 21.58 -11.08
C GLY A 101 1.89 20.20 -11.32
#